data_AF-A0A3N6NEZ9-F1
#
_entry.id   AF-A0A3N6NEZ9-F1
#
_cell.length_a   1.000
_cell.length_b   1.000
_cell.length_c   1.000
_cell.angle_alpha   90.00
_cell.angle_beta   90.00
_cell.angle_gamma   90.00
#
_symmetry.space_group_name_H-M   'P 1'
#
loop_
_entity.id
_entity.type
_entity.pdbx_description
1 polymer ?
#
loop_
_entity_poly.entity_id
_entity_poly.type
_entity_poly.pdbx_seq_one_letter_code
_entity_poly.pdbx_strand_id
1 'polypeptide(L)'
;MSEIVVDTSVVVKWYIPEQHYEAARALRDDYLDGEFDLVAPALMPFEAVNALKYSGHYDGPRLQEASKSLPEYGIDLIPFDNSGPVAEVATDLDITLYDASYIALAQKLDSVAYTADGKLLDDLHGDYLELAEHIRTYTS
;
A
#
# COMPACT_ATOMS: atom_id res chain seq x y z
N MET A 1 13.58 -7.04 -11.72
CA MET A 1 12.60 -7.91 -11.04
C MET A 1 11.23 -7.29 -11.27
N SER A 2 10.14 -8.02 -11.08
CA SER A 2 8.82 -7.39 -11.08
C SER A 2 8.70 -6.48 -9.85
N GLU A 3 8.09 -5.30 -10.02
CA GLU A 3 7.75 -4.39 -8.93
C GLU A 3 6.27 -4.57 -8.61
N ILE A 4 5.90 -4.57 -7.33
CA ILE A 4 4.50 -4.60 -6.87
C ILE A 4 4.25 -3.38 -6.00
N VAL A 5 3.14 -2.67 -6.25
CA VAL A 5 2.72 -1.56 -5.39
C VAL A 5 2.04 -2.12 -4.14
N VAL A 6 2.50 -1.71 -2.97
CA VAL A 6 1.88 -2.10 -1.69
C VAL A 6 1.20 -0.91 -1.05
N ASP A 7 -0.11 -1.05 -0.81
CA ASP A 7 -0.89 -0.04 -0.10
C ASP A 7 -0.60 -0.06 1.41
N THR A 8 -0.70 1.10 2.07
CA THR A 8 -0.63 1.25 3.52
C THR A 8 -1.54 0.24 4.24
N SER A 9 -2.75 0.03 3.75
CA SER A 9 -3.71 -0.88 4.37
C SER A 9 -3.22 -2.34 4.45
N VAL A 10 -2.32 -2.76 3.54
CA VAL A 10 -1.63 -4.05 3.56
C VAL A 10 -0.47 -4.04 4.55
N VAL A 11 0.37 -3.01 4.49
CA VAL A 11 1.54 -2.85 5.39
C VAL A 11 1.10 -2.84 6.86
N VAL A 12 0.01 -2.17 7.19
CA VAL A 12 -0.54 -2.12 8.56
C VAL A 12 -0.90 -3.53 9.09
N LYS A 13 -1.32 -4.45 8.22
CA LYS A 13 -1.63 -5.84 8.61
C LYS A 13 -0.39 -6.66 8.97
N TRP A 14 0.81 -6.21 8.64
CA TRP A 14 2.04 -6.86 9.14
C TRP A 14 2.17 -6.67 10.65
N TYR A 15 1.74 -5.50 11.14
CA TYR A 15 1.79 -5.07 12.54
C TYR A 15 0.58 -5.51 13.36
N ILE A 16 -0.61 -5.49 12.75
CA ILE A 16 -1.88 -5.81 13.41
C ILE A 16 -2.46 -7.09 12.80
N PRO A 17 -2.50 -8.22 13.54
CA PRO A 17 -2.98 -9.51 13.04
C PRO A 17 -4.52 -9.54 12.99
N GLU A 18 -5.10 -8.76 12.09
CA GLU A 18 -6.53 -8.68 11.79
C GLU A 18 -6.88 -9.40 10.49
N GLN A 19 -8.15 -9.39 10.08
CA GLN A 19 -8.61 -10.05 8.86
C GLN A 19 -7.67 -9.80 7.66
N HIS A 20 -7.30 -10.88 6.98
CA HIS A 20 -6.35 -10.90 5.85
C HIS A 20 -4.86 -10.67 6.19
N TYR A 21 -4.46 -10.68 7.47
CA TYR A 21 -3.03 -10.56 7.83
C TYR A 21 -2.16 -11.70 7.29
N GLU A 22 -2.71 -12.90 7.13
CA GLU A 22 -1.95 -14.05 6.63
C GLU A 22 -1.50 -13.83 5.18
N ALA A 23 -2.41 -13.38 4.32
CA ALA A 23 -2.09 -13.06 2.93
C ALA A 23 -1.16 -11.83 2.84
N ALA A 24 -1.36 -10.81 3.68
CA ALA A 24 -0.45 -9.67 3.76
C ALA A 24 0.97 -10.08 4.15
N ARG A 25 1.12 -11.05 5.08
CA ARG A 25 2.43 -11.58 5.49
C ARG A 25 3.04 -12.49 4.44
N ALA A 26 2.23 -13.29 3.71
CA ALA A 26 2.74 -14.08 2.59
C ALA A 26 3.39 -13.18 1.53
N LEU A 27 2.71 -12.10 1.10
CA LEU A 27 3.26 -11.12 0.17
C LEU A 27 4.56 -10.49 0.69
N ARG A 28 4.63 -10.18 1.98
CA ARG A 28 5.86 -9.67 2.62
C ARG A 28 6.98 -10.69 2.60
N ASP A 29 6.68 -11.94 2.93
CA ASP A 29 7.68 -12.99 3.07
C ASP A 29 8.28 -13.33 1.68
N ASP A 30 7.46 -13.42 0.63
CA ASP A 30 7.94 -13.60 -0.75
C ASP A 30 8.81 -12.41 -1.23
N TYR A 31 8.44 -11.18 -0.84
CA TYR A 31 9.28 -9.99 -1.05
C TYR A 31 10.64 -10.10 -0.34
N LEU A 32 10.65 -10.51 0.93
CA LEU A 32 11.88 -10.67 1.72
C LEU A 32 12.77 -11.82 1.20
N ASP A 33 12.17 -12.83 0.56
CA ASP A 33 12.86 -13.92 -0.12
C ASP A 33 13.37 -13.52 -1.52
N GLY A 34 13.02 -12.32 -2.01
CA GLY A 34 13.55 -11.72 -3.23
C GLY A 34 12.82 -12.11 -4.52
N GLU A 35 11.57 -12.59 -4.42
CA GLU A 35 10.75 -12.97 -5.59
C GLU A 35 10.35 -11.74 -6.43
N PHE A 36 10.17 -10.59 -5.78
CA PHE A 36 9.86 -9.29 -6.40
C PHE A 36 10.28 -8.14 -5.48
N ASP A 37 10.25 -6.92 -5.99
CA ASP A 37 10.46 -5.71 -5.20
C ASP A 37 9.11 -5.08 -4.79
N LEU A 38 9.02 -4.54 -3.58
CA LEU A 38 7.88 -3.75 -3.14
C LEU A 38 8.16 -2.26 -3.27
N VAL A 39 7.21 -1.57 -3.88
CA VAL A 39 7.24 -0.11 -4.07
C VAL A 39 5.99 0.52 -3.45
N ALA A 40 6.09 1.76 -3.00
CA ALA A 40 4.95 2.53 -2.52
C ALA A 40 5.16 4.04 -2.73
N PRO A 41 4.09 4.85 -2.77
CA PRO A 41 4.22 6.29 -2.71
C PRO A 41 5.01 6.73 -1.46
N ALA A 42 5.86 7.74 -1.57
CA ALA A 42 6.68 8.21 -0.45
C ALA A 42 5.90 8.72 0.78
N LEU A 43 4.58 8.89 0.64
CA LEU A 43 3.67 9.24 1.75
C LEU A 43 3.29 8.03 2.63
N MET A 44 3.43 6.79 2.11
CA MET A 44 3.01 5.54 2.77
C MET A 44 3.51 5.42 4.22
N PRO A 45 4.77 5.76 4.57
CA PRO A 45 5.21 5.66 5.97
C PRO A 45 4.41 6.53 6.94
N PHE A 46 3.98 7.72 6.50
CA PHE A 46 3.18 8.61 7.34
C PHE A 46 1.76 8.06 7.52
N GLU A 47 1.18 7.50 6.46
CA GLU A 47 -0.12 6.85 6.54
C GLU A 47 -0.10 5.61 7.44
N ALA A 48 0.91 4.75 7.29
CA ALA A 48 1.07 3.55 8.10
C ALA A 48 1.18 3.92 9.59
N VAL A 49 2.06 4.86 9.95
CA VAL A 49 2.19 5.31 11.34
C VAL A 49 0.90 5.98 11.84
N ASN A 50 0.21 6.74 10.99
CA ASN A 50 -1.06 7.35 11.36
C ASN A 50 -2.16 6.31 11.60
N ALA A 51 -2.26 5.28 10.75
CA ALA A 51 -3.18 4.17 10.93
C ALA A 51 -2.89 3.39 12.22
N LEU A 52 -1.61 3.08 12.50
CA LEU A 52 -1.22 2.43 13.75
C LEU A 52 -1.59 3.27 14.98
N LYS A 53 -1.38 4.59 14.93
CA LYS A 53 -1.75 5.51 16.03
C LYS A 53 -3.23 5.46 16.35
N TYR A 54 -4.09 5.40 15.34
CA TYR A 54 -5.56 5.40 15.52
C TYR A 54 -6.18 4.00 15.60
N SER A 55 -5.38 2.94 15.45
CA SER A 55 -5.84 1.54 15.55
C SER A 55 -6.30 1.13 16.96
N GLY A 56 -5.91 1.87 18.00
CA GLY A 56 -6.13 1.48 19.40
C GLY A 56 -5.16 0.41 19.92
N HIS A 57 -4.25 -0.12 19.09
CA HIS A 57 -3.26 -1.13 19.48
C HIS A 57 -1.87 -0.55 19.84
N TYR A 58 -1.60 0.69 19.48
CA TYR A 58 -0.29 1.34 19.65
C TYR A 58 -0.39 2.58 20.54
N ASP A 59 0.41 2.59 21.60
CA ASP A 59 0.62 3.77 22.45
C ASP A 59 1.88 4.54 22.04
N GLY A 60 2.24 5.60 22.74
CA GLY A 60 3.38 6.47 22.38
C GLY A 60 4.70 5.71 22.15
N PRO A 61 5.19 4.93 23.11
CA PRO A 61 6.41 4.15 22.94
C PRO A 61 6.31 3.10 21.82
N ARG A 62 5.23 2.31 21.77
CA ARG A 62 5.08 1.27 20.76
C ARG A 62 4.95 1.84 19.36
N LEU A 63 4.30 3.00 19.21
CA LEU A 63 4.18 3.72 17.94
C LEU A 63 5.54 4.23 17.47
N GLN A 64 6.37 4.75 18.39
CA GLN A 64 7.73 5.18 18.05
C GLN A 64 8.60 4.00 17.60
N GLU A 65 8.48 2.84 18.24
CA GLU A 65 9.17 1.62 17.79
C GLU A 65 8.72 1.19 16.40
N ALA A 66 7.41 1.13 16.15
CA ALA A 66 6.88 0.79 14.83
C ALA A 66 7.33 1.76 13.73
N SER A 67 7.39 3.07 14.04
CA SER A 67 7.87 4.07 13.08
C SER A 67 9.35 3.91 12.72
N LYS A 68 10.15 3.31 13.62
CA LYS A 68 11.56 3.02 13.38
C LYS A 68 11.78 1.70 12.65
N SER A 69 10.94 0.70 12.88
CA SER A 69 11.02 -0.60 12.19
C SER A 69 10.52 -0.54 10.76
N LEU A 70 9.59 0.38 10.44
CA LEU A 70 8.97 0.42 9.11
C LEU A 70 9.97 0.59 7.95
N PRO A 71 10.97 1.49 8.01
CA PRO A 71 11.98 1.59 6.96
C PRO A 71 12.89 0.37 6.86
N GLU A 72 12.99 -0.46 7.91
CA GLU A 72 13.85 -1.66 7.92
C GLU A 72 13.34 -2.75 6.98
N TYR A 73 12.08 -2.66 6.53
CA TYR A 73 11.54 -3.55 5.50
C TYR A 73 12.18 -3.31 4.13
N GLY A 74 12.69 -2.12 3.83
CA GLY A 74 13.35 -1.85 2.54
C GLY A 74 12.40 -1.59 1.36
N ILE A 75 11.14 -1.26 1.60
CA ILE A 75 10.18 -0.87 0.55
C ILE A 75 10.71 0.38 -0.18
N ASP A 76 10.72 0.34 -1.50
CA ASP A 76 11.14 1.47 -2.33
C ASP A 76 10.07 2.57 -2.36
N LEU A 77 10.41 3.72 -1.77
CA LEU A 77 9.50 4.85 -1.61
C LEU A 77 9.64 5.83 -2.79
N ILE A 78 8.61 5.90 -3.62
CA ILE A 78 8.62 6.67 -4.85
C ILE A 78 7.98 8.05 -4.62
N PRO A 79 8.74 9.16 -4.73
CA PRO A 79 8.16 10.51 -4.67
C PRO A 79 7.46 10.86 -5.99
N PHE A 80 6.40 11.66 -5.88
CA PHE A 80 5.78 12.32 -7.02
C PHE A 80 6.30 13.76 -7.12
N ASP A 81 7.18 14.02 -8.08
CA ASP A 81 7.68 15.39 -8.35
C ASP A 81 6.59 16.30 -8.93
N ASN A 82 5.58 15.70 -9.56
CA ASN A 82 4.39 16.36 -10.08
C ASN A 82 3.17 15.53 -9.69
N SER A 83 2.21 16.15 -9.00
CA SER A 83 0.95 15.51 -8.59
C SER A 83 -0.11 15.47 -9.69
N GLY A 84 0.15 16.02 -10.88
CA GLY A 84 -0.76 16.02 -12.01
C GLY A 84 -1.35 14.64 -12.36
N PRO A 85 -0.53 13.59 -12.56
CA PRO A 85 -1.03 12.25 -12.83
C PRO A 85 -1.90 11.68 -11.70
N VAL A 86 -1.53 11.95 -10.44
CA VAL A 86 -2.32 11.52 -9.28
C VAL A 86 -3.68 12.24 -9.24
N ALA A 87 -3.70 13.53 -9.56
CA ALA A 87 -4.91 14.33 -9.61
C ALA A 87 -5.86 13.91 -10.74
N GLU A 88 -5.30 13.47 -11.88
CA GLU A 88 -6.07 12.89 -12.99
C GLU A 88 -6.79 11.62 -12.52
N VAL A 89 -6.06 10.65 -11.96
CA VAL A 89 -6.64 9.41 -11.41
C VAL A 89 -7.68 9.70 -10.32
N ALA A 90 -7.38 10.62 -9.40
CA ALA A 90 -8.30 11.00 -8.33
C ALA A 90 -9.61 11.61 -8.86
N THR A 91 -9.52 12.41 -9.93
CA THR A 91 -10.69 13.06 -10.55
C THR A 91 -11.53 12.06 -11.33
N ASP A 92 -10.89 11.15 -12.06
CA ASP A 92 -11.58 10.13 -12.85
C ASP A 92 -12.32 9.14 -11.95
N LEU A 93 -11.70 8.73 -10.84
CA LEU A 93 -12.25 7.75 -9.92
C LEU A 93 -13.10 8.35 -8.78
N ASP A 94 -13.12 9.67 -8.62
CA ASP A 94 -13.74 10.38 -7.48
C ASP A 94 -13.24 9.89 -6.10
N ILE A 95 -11.92 9.63 -6.00
CA ILE A 95 -11.25 9.15 -4.78
C ILE A 95 -10.28 10.19 -4.20
N THR A 96 -9.75 9.94 -3.00
CA THR A 96 -8.78 10.84 -2.41
C THR A 96 -7.45 10.83 -3.17
N LEU A 97 -6.69 11.93 -3.13
CA LEU A 97 -5.33 11.97 -3.69
C LEU A 97 -4.40 10.93 -3.05
N TYR A 98 -4.68 10.50 -1.82
CA TYR A 98 -3.89 9.48 -1.15
C TYR A 98 -4.11 8.12 -1.80
N ASP A 99 -5.37 7.70 -1.95
CA ASP A 99 -5.73 6.43 -2.60
C ASP A 99 -5.28 6.43 -4.07
N ALA A 100 -5.56 7.53 -4.79
CA ALA A 100 -5.15 7.70 -6.18
C ALA A 100 -3.63 7.61 -6.37
N SER A 101 -2.82 7.93 -5.35
CA SER A 101 -1.36 7.87 -5.48
C SER A 101 -0.84 6.44 -5.65
N TYR A 102 -1.52 5.45 -5.07
CA TYR A 102 -1.19 4.04 -5.24
C TYR A 102 -1.59 3.53 -6.63
N ILE A 103 -2.79 3.90 -7.09
CA ILE A 103 -3.29 3.52 -8.42
C ILE A 103 -2.44 4.18 -9.52
N ALA A 104 -2.13 5.47 -9.40
CA ALA A 104 -1.27 6.18 -10.33
C ALA A 104 0.15 5.61 -10.36
N LEU A 105 0.66 5.13 -9.21
CA LEU A 105 1.97 4.46 -9.16
C LEU A 105 1.92 3.11 -9.88
N ALA A 106 0.88 2.31 -9.65
CA ALA A 106 0.68 1.03 -10.33
C ALA A 106 0.59 1.22 -11.85
N GLN A 107 -0.18 2.21 -12.30
CA GLN A 107 -0.28 2.60 -13.70
C GLN A 107 1.07 3.01 -14.30
N LYS A 108 1.84 3.83 -13.58
CA LYS A 108 3.16 4.32 -14.02
C LYS A 108 4.17 3.18 -14.21
N LEU A 109 4.07 2.14 -13.37
CA LEU A 109 4.99 1.01 -13.35
C LEU A 109 4.52 -0.19 -14.16
N ASP A 110 3.35 -0.10 -14.82
CA ASP A 110 2.70 -1.24 -15.49
C ASP A 110 2.60 -2.46 -14.55
N SER A 111 2.09 -2.19 -13.34
CA SER A 111 2.06 -3.11 -12.21
C SER A 111 0.68 -3.10 -11.51
N VAL A 112 0.55 -3.92 -10.47
CA VAL A 112 -0.65 -4.05 -9.63
C VAL A 112 -0.38 -3.48 -8.23
N ALA A 113 -1.37 -2.79 -7.67
CA ALA A 113 -1.43 -2.40 -6.28
C ALA A 113 -2.19 -3.43 -5.44
N TYR A 114 -1.57 -4.01 -4.43
CA TYR A 114 -2.30 -4.78 -3.42
C TYR A 114 -2.82 -3.87 -2.32
N THR A 115 -4.13 -3.90 -2.11
CA THR A 115 -4.83 -3.15 -1.06
C THR A 115 -5.71 -4.05 -0.18
N ALA A 116 -5.95 -3.63 1.05
CA ALA A 116 -7.00 -4.19 1.91
C ALA A 116 -8.21 -3.25 2.06
N ASP A 117 -8.23 -2.13 1.34
CA ASP A 117 -9.37 -1.22 1.28
C ASP A 117 -10.37 -1.69 0.21
N GLY A 118 -11.44 -2.35 0.65
CA GLY A 118 -12.50 -2.79 -0.24
C GLY A 118 -13.25 -1.62 -0.90
N LYS A 119 -13.31 -0.46 -0.25
CA LYS A 119 -13.98 0.71 -0.83
C LYS A 119 -13.17 1.26 -2.01
N LEU A 120 -11.85 1.34 -1.89
CA LEU A 120 -10.99 1.73 -3.01
C LEU A 120 -11.24 0.84 -4.24
N LEU A 121 -11.36 -0.49 -4.03
CA LEU A 121 -11.65 -1.44 -5.11
C LEU A 121 -13.05 -1.25 -5.71
N ASP A 122 -14.05 -0.95 -4.89
CA ASP A 122 -15.42 -0.68 -5.35
C ASP A 122 -15.50 0.61 -6.20
N ASP A 123 -14.62 1.58 -5.95
CA ASP A 123 -14.54 2.85 -6.68
C ASP A 123 -13.79 2.69 -8.05
N LEU A 124 -13.02 1.61 -8.25
CA LEU A 124 -12.30 1.36 -9.50
C LEU A 124 -13.25 1.06 -10.67
N HIS A 125 -12.96 1.67 -11.82
CA HIS A 125 -13.69 1.43 -13.06
C HIS A 125 -12.84 1.76 -14.30
N GLY A 126 -13.30 1.34 -15.48
CA GLY A 126 -12.59 1.57 -16.74
C GLY A 126 -11.21 0.92 -16.76
N ASP A 127 -10.22 1.65 -17.27
CA ASP A 127 -8.84 1.16 -17.41
C ASP A 127 -8.13 0.97 -16.06
N TYR A 128 -8.72 1.45 -14.95
CA TYR A 128 -8.16 1.32 -13.60
C TYR A 128 -8.47 -0.01 -12.92
N LEU A 129 -9.41 -0.82 -13.44
CA LEU A 129 -9.86 -2.07 -12.81
C LEU A 129 -8.76 -3.11 -12.61
N GLU A 130 -7.78 -3.15 -13.51
CA GLU A 130 -6.68 -4.12 -13.47
C GLU A 130 -5.48 -3.64 -12.66
N LEU A 131 -5.52 -2.39 -12.16
CA LEU A 131 -4.39 -1.77 -11.46
C LEU A 131 -4.37 -2.05 -9.96
N ALA A 132 -5.41 -2.66 -9.40
CA ALA A 132 -5.38 -3.07 -7.99
C ALA A 132 -6.13 -4.36 -7.73
N GLU A 133 -5.62 -5.10 -6.75
CA GLU A 133 -6.23 -6.31 -6.25
C GLU A 133 -6.36 -6.27 -4.73
N HIS A 134 -7.39 -6.96 -4.23
CA HIS A 134 -7.52 -7.13 -2.80
C HIS A 134 -6.46 -8.12 -2.30
N ILE A 135 -5.72 -7.79 -1.24
CA ILE A 135 -4.71 -8.67 -0.62
C ILE A 135 -5.19 -10.10 -0.29
N ARG A 136 -6.50 -10.33 -0.16
CA ARG A 136 -7.06 -11.67 0.09
C ARG A 136 -6.91 -12.61 -1.11
N THR A 137 -6.65 -12.09 -2.31
CA THR A 137 -6.42 -12.87 -3.52
C THR A 137 -4.97 -13.34 -3.62
N TYR A 138 -4.06 -12.73 -2.85
CA TYR A 138 -2.66 -13.09 -2.87
C TYR A 138 -2.42 -14.50 -2.34
N THR A 139 -1.69 -15.30 -3.12
CA THR A 139 -1.26 -16.65 -2.77
C THR A 139 0.20 -16.82 -3.18
N SER A 140 1.04 -17.23 -2.22
CA SER A 140 2.44 -17.64 -2.41
C SER A 140 2.52 -18.97 -3.15
#